data_AF-A0A6H9H672-F1
#
_entry.id   AF-A0A6H9H672-F1
#
_cell.length_a   1.000
_cell.length_b   1.000
_cell.length_c   1.000
_cell.angle_alpha   90.00
_cell.angle_beta   90.00
_cell.angle_gamma   90.00
#
_symmetry.space_group_name_H-M   'P 1'
#
loop_
_entity.id
_entity.type
_entity.pdbx_description
1 polymer ?
#
loop_
_entity_poly.entity_id
_entity_poly.type
_entity_poly.pdbx_seq_one_letter_code
_entity_poly.pdbx_strand_id
1 'polypeptide(L)'
;MQAEALFLPDRLAAAAAGDFAACFDLGVVFSTGSHGATCDLIEAHKWFNLAAVAGDEEAATCRAEVAEDMTAREIAEAQRRARQWLSAEARKAA
;
A
#
# COMPACT_ATOMS: atom_id res chain seq x y z
N MET A 1 4.73 22.82 12.76
CA MET A 1 4.98 21.82 11.70
C MET A 1 5.28 20.48 12.37
N GLN A 2 4.26 19.67 12.69
CA GLN A 2 4.44 18.31 13.25
C GLN A 2 3.50 17.29 12.58
N ALA A 3 2.72 17.70 11.57
CA ALA A 3 1.72 16.83 10.93
C ALA A 3 2.34 15.78 9.99
N GLU A 4 3.57 15.97 9.51
CA GLU A 4 4.25 15.02 8.60
C GLU A 4 4.80 13.78 9.31
N ALA A 5 5.14 13.85 10.60
CA ALA A 5 5.81 12.75 11.30
C ALA A 5 4.88 11.56 11.64
N LEU A 6 3.56 11.80 11.67
CA LEU A 6 2.57 10.80 12.09
C LEU A 6 1.72 10.25 10.93
N PHE A 7 1.81 10.84 9.73
CA PHE A 7 0.96 10.43 8.60
C PHE A 7 1.09 8.94 8.26
N LEU A 8 2.32 8.47 8.04
CA LEU A 8 2.62 7.06 7.74
C LEU A 8 2.13 6.08 8.82
N PRO A 9 2.48 6.25 10.11
CA PRO A 9 2.01 5.34 11.15
C PRO A 9 0.49 5.40 11.38
N ASP A 10 -0.15 6.57 11.25
CA ASP A 10 -1.61 6.68 11.32
C ASP A 10 -2.29 5.91 10.18
N ARG A 11 -1.79 6.05 8.93
CA ARG A 11 -2.32 5.28 7.80
C ARG A 11 -2.11 3.78 7.95
N LEU A 12 -0.95 3.36 8.46
CA LEU A 12 -0.68 1.94 8.73
C LEU A 12 -1.64 1.35 9.78
N ALA A 13 -1.95 2.12 10.84
CA ALA A 13 -2.91 1.72 11.85
C ALA A 13 -4.34 1.62 11.27
N ALA A 14 -4.73 2.58 10.44
CA ALA A 14 -6.02 2.56 9.76
C ALA A 14 -6.14 1.38 8.78
N ALA A 15 -5.10 1.10 7.99
CA ALA A 15 -5.05 -0.06 7.10
C ALA A 15 -5.17 -1.39 7.88
N ALA A 16 -4.54 -1.49 9.06
CA ALA A 16 -4.69 -2.64 9.96
C ALA A 16 -6.10 -2.76 10.55
N ALA A 17 -6.80 -1.64 10.77
CA ALA A 17 -8.19 -1.62 11.21
C ALA A 17 -9.20 -1.97 10.08
N GLY A 18 -8.73 -2.23 8.86
CA GLY A 18 -9.57 -2.55 7.70
C GLY A 18 -10.00 -1.33 6.89
N ASP A 19 -9.37 -0.18 7.09
CA ASP A 19 -9.59 1.00 6.26
C ASP A 19 -8.81 0.89 4.94
N PHE A 20 -9.53 0.59 3.86
CA PHE A 20 -8.94 0.43 2.54
C PHE A 20 -8.56 1.77 1.89
N ALA A 21 -9.18 2.89 2.30
CA ALA A 21 -8.75 4.21 1.85
C ALA A 21 -7.34 4.53 2.38
N ALA A 22 -7.03 4.08 3.60
CA ALA A 22 -5.68 4.21 4.14
C ALA A 22 -4.64 3.38 3.36
N CYS A 23 -5.04 2.24 2.78
CA CYS A 23 -4.19 1.49 1.86
C CYS A 23 -3.93 2.29 0.57
N PHE A 24 -4.93 2.97 0.01
CA PHE A 24 -4.72 3.83 -1.16
C PHE A 24 -3.74 4.97 -0.86
N ASP A 25 -3.94 5.69 0.26
CA ASP A 25 -3.05 6.77 0.69
C ASP A 25 -1.60 6.31 0.85
N LEU A 26 -1.38 5.12 1.44
CA LEU A 26 -0.05 4.53 1.54
C LEU A 26 0.54 4.26 0.15
N GLY A 27 -0.25 3.74 -0.78
CA GLY A 27 0.15 3.54 -2.16
C GLY A 27 0.67 4.83 -2.82
N VAL A 28 -0.08 5.92 -2.66
CA VAL A 28 0.29 7.26 -3.17
C VAL A 28 1.57 7.77 -2.51
N VAL A 29 1.69 7.62 -1.19
CA VAL A 29 2.88 8.07 -0.47
C VAL A 29 4.14 7.34 -0.95
N PHE A 30 4.07 6.03 -1.13
CA PHE A 30 5.22 5.26 -1.62
C PHE A 30 5.48 5.46 -3.12
N SER A 31 4.48 5.75 -3.95
CA SER A 31 4.73 6.05 -5.38
C SER A 31 5.37 7.42 -5.56
N THR A 32 4.95 8.41 -4.76
CA THR A 32 5.44 9.79 -4.87
C THR A 32 6.68 10.07 -4.01
N GLY A 33 6.99 9.21 -3.02
CA GLY A 33 8.01 9.48 -2.02
C GLY A 33 7.70 10.72 -1.16
N SER A 34 6.42 10.93 -0.84
CA SER A 34 5.95 12.07 -0.06
C SER A 34 5.91 11.77 1.45
N HIS A 35 5.67 12.78 2.29
CA HIS A 35 5.50 12.61 3.74
C HIS A 35 6.70 11.91 4.44
N GLY A 36 7.91 12.12 3.92
CA GLY A 36 9.15 11.51 4.45
C GLY A 36 9.38 10.05 4.05
N ALA A 37 8.51 9.46 3.23
CA ALA A 37 8.75 8.15 2.63
C ALA A 37 9.74 8.25 1.46
N THR A 38 10.50 7.18 1.23
CA THR A 38 11.26 7.04 -0.02
C THR A 38 10.32 6.49 -1.09
N CYS A 39 10.48 6.94 -2.34
CA CYS A 39 9.77 6.36 -3.46
C CYS A 39 10.14 4.86 -3.58
N ASP A 40 9.14 4.00 -3.41
CA ASP A 40 9.28 2.55 -3.48
C ASP A 40 8.05 1.97 -4.18
N LEU A 41 8.23 1.62 -5.46
CA LEU A 41 7.17 1.07 -6.29
C LEU A 41 6.68 -0.30 -5.81
N ILE A 42 7.52 -1.07 -5.10
CA ILE A 42 7.14 -2.37 -4.54
C ILE A 42 6.14 -2.17 -3.40
N GLU A 43 6.42 -1.24 -2.49
CA GLU A 43 5.45 -0.89 -1.43
C GLU A 43 4.21 -0.21 -2.02
N ALA A 44 4.36 0.72 -2.97
CA ALA A 44 3.23 1.36 -3.63
C ALA A 44 2.27 0.35 -4.26
N HIS A 45 2.80 -0.55 -5.10
CA HIS A 45 2.02 -1.61 -5.74
C HIS A 45 1.35 -2.53 -4.70
N LYS A 46 2.06 -2.87 -3.61
CA LYS A 46 1.48 -3.68 -2.52
C LYS A 46 0.24 -3.01 -1.93
N TRP A 47 0.34 -1.73 -1.56
CA TRP A 47 -0.75 -1.01 -0.91
C TRP A 47 -1.93 -0.77 -1.86
N PHE A 48 -1.67 -0.40 -3.11
CA PHE A 48 -2.72 -0.33 -4.13
C PHE A 48 -3.37 -1.69 -4.40
N ASN A 49 -2.60 -2.78 -4.38
CA ASN A 49 -3.17 -4.12 -4.52
C ASN A 49 -4.09 -4.49 -3.36
N LEU A 50 -3.79 -4.06 -2.13
CA LEU A 50 -4.65 -4.30 -0.97
C LEU A 50 -5.97 -3.51 -1.06
N ALA A 51 -5.91 -2.24 -1.44
CA ALA A 51 -7.10 -1.41 -1.67
C ALA A 51 -7.95 -1.96 -2.84
N ALA A 52 -7.31 -2.37 -3.95
CA ALA A 52 -8.00 -2.94 -5.10
C ALA A 52 -8.74 -4.25 -4.78
N VAL A 53 -8.14 -5.11 -3.95
CA VAL A 53 -8.79 -6.36 -3.48
C VAL A 53 -10.04 -6.07 -2.66
N ALA A 54 -10.12 -4.91 -2.03
CA ALA A 54 -11.27 -4.48 -1.26
C ALA A 54 -12.37 -3.78 -2.08
N GLY A 55 -12.15 -3.61 -3.39
CA GLY A 55 -13.12 -3.01 -4.31
C GLY A 55 -12.81 -1.56 -4.71
N ASP A 56 -11.62 -1.05 -4.39
CA ASP A 56 -11.18 0.27 -4.84
C ASP A 56 -10.70 0.23 -6.30
N GLU A 57 -11.52 0.73 -7.23
CA GLU A 57 -11.22 0.76 -8.67
C GLU A 57 -10.10 1.76 -9.02
N GLU A 58 -9.97 2.85 -8.27
CA GLU A 58 -8.90 3.83 -8.44
C GLU A 58 -7.56 3.20 -8.05
N ALA A 59 -7.53 2.48 -6.92
CA ALA A 59 -6.37 1.70 -6.53
C ALA A 59 -5.99 0.64 -7.56
N ALA A 60 -6.95 0.00 -8.22
CA ALA A 60 -6.67 -0.98 -9.27
C ALA A 60 -5.98 -0.32 -10.48
N THR A 61 -6.38 0.91 -10.82
CA THR A 61 -5.77 1.72 -11.88
C THR A 61 -4.36 2.14 -11.49
N CYS A 62 -4.17 2.74 -10.32
CA CYS A 62 -2.84 3.14 -9.84
C CYS A 62 -1.88 1.96 -9.68
N ARG A 63 -2.38 0.79 -9.28
CA ARG A 63 -1.58 -0.46 -9.26
C ARG A 63 -1.07 -0.82 -10.65
N ALA A 64 -1.91 -0.68 -11.67
CA ALA A 64 -1.54 -0.99 -13.05
C ALA A 64 -0.50 0.00 -13.56
N GLU A 65 -0.69 1.30 -13.32
CA GLU A 65 0.27 2.35 -13.72
C GLU A 65 1.64 2.13 -13.07
N VAL A 66 1.68 1.93 -11.75
CA VAL A 66 2.95 1.66 -11.05
C VAL A 66 3.61 0.37 -11.54
N ALA A 67 2.84 -0.63 -11.94
CA ALA A 67 3.38 -1.88 -12.48
C ALA A 67 4.08 -1.71 -13.85
N GLU A 68 3.78 -0.64 -14.60
CA GLU A 68 4.44 -0.37 -15.89
C GLU A 68 5.93 -0.04 -15.73
N ASP A 69 6.30 0.57 -14.60
CA ASP A 69 7.69 0.92 -14.24
C ASP A 69 8.41 -0.18 -13.43
N MET A 70 7.75 -1.32 -13.19
CA MET A 70 8.30 -2.41 -12.38
C MET A 70 8.68 -3.62 -13.23
N THR A 71 9.70 -4.35 -12.78
CA THR A 71 10.00 -5.68 -13.33
C THR A 71 9.02 -6.74 -12.81
N ALA A 72 8.85 -7.83 -13.55
CA ALA A 72 8.05 -8.98 -13.10
C ALA A 72 8.49 -9.51 -11.73
N ARG A 73 9.78 -9.42 -11.40
CA ARG A 73 10.32 -9.84 -10.09
C ARG A 73 9.86 -8.92 -8.96
N GLU A 74 9.82 -7.61 -9.22
CA GLU A 74 9.34 -6.60 -8.27
C GLU A 74 7.83 -6.70 -8.07
N ILE A 75 7.06 -6.90 -9.15
CA ILE A 75 5.62 -7.15 -9.07
C ILE A 75 5.33 -8.40 -8.24
N ALA A 76 6.06 -9.49 -8.49
CA ALA A 76 5.92 -10.72 -7.72
C ALA A 76 6.27 -10.51 -6.23
N GLU A 77 7.25 -9.66 -5.93
CA GLU A 77 7.60 -9.28 -4.56
C GLU A 77 6.49 -8.47 -3.88
N ALA A 78 5.97 -7.44 -4.55
CA ALA A 78 4.87 -6.62 -4.05
C ALA A 78 3.63 -7.48 -3.73
N GLN A 79 3.26 -8.38 -4.64
CA GLN A 79 2.15 -9.31 -4.46
C GLN A 79 2.41 -10.30 -3.31
N ARG A 80 3.64 -10.81 -3.16
CA ARG A 80 4.02 -11.66 -2.02
C ARG A 80 3.85 -10.92 -0.70
N ARG A 81 4.32 -9.67 -0.62
CA ARG A 81 4.19 -8.84 0.59
C ARG A 81 2.73 -8.51 0.91
N ALA A 82 1.91 -8.22 -0.09
CA ALA A 82 0.47 -7.98 0.10
C ALA A 82 -0.23 -9.23 0.69
N ARG A 83 0.08 -10.42 0.16
CA ARG A 83 -0.48 -11.68 0.70
C ARG A 83 -0.02 -11.95 2.13
N GLN A 84 1.25 -11.69 2.43
CA GLN A 84 1.78 -11.83 3.80
C GLN A 84 1.11 -10.86 4.76
N TRP A 85 0.86 -9.61 4.34
CA TRP A 85 0.13 -8.63 5.14
C TRP A 85 -1.28 -9.10 5.47
N LEU A 86 -2.07 -9.51 4.46
CA LEU A 86 -3.42 -10.05 4.67
C LEU A 86 -3.41 -11.27 5.60
N SER A 87 -2.45 -12.17 5.43
CA SER A 87 -2.32 -13.37 6.27
C SER A 87 -1.96 -13.02 7.72
N ALA A 88 -1.10 -12.02 7.92
CA ALA A 88 -0.69 -11.55 9.24
C ALA A 88 -1.83 -10.82 9.96
N GLU A 89 -2.57 -9.95 9.27
CA GLU A 89 -3.71 -9.25 9.87
C GLU A 89 -4.90 -10.18 10.12
N ALA A 90 -5.17 -11.14 9.23
CA ALA A 90 -6.18 -12.18 9.48
C ALA A 90 -5.85 -13.01 10.74
N ARG A 91 -4.57 -13.24 11.03
CA ARG A 91 -4.13 -13.93 12.25
C ARG A 91 -4.26 -13.08 13.51
N LYS A 92 -4.16 -11.75 13.42
CA LYS A 92 -4.36 -10.85 14.58
C LYS A 92 -5.85 -10.67 14.92
N ALA A 93 -6.73 -10.82 13.94
CA ALA A 93 -8.17 -10.70 14.11
C ALA A 93 -8.85 -11.97 14.66
N ALA A 94 -8.10 -13.07 14.86
CA ALA A 94 -8.58 -14.38 15.30
C ALA A 94 -8.12 -14.71 16.74
#